data_AF-A0A8J3CQ04-F1
#
_entry.id   AF-A0A8J3CQ04-F1
#
_cell.length_a   1.000
_cell.length_b   1.000
_cell.length_c   1.000
_cell.angle_alpha   90.00
_cell.angle_beta   90.00
_cell.angle_gamma   90.00
#
_symmetry.space_group_name_H-M   'P 1'
#
loop_
_entity.id
_entity.type
_entity.pdbx_description
1 polymer ?
#
loop_
_entity_poly.entity_id
_entity_poly.type
_entity_poly.pdbx_seq_one_letter_code
_entity_poly.pdbx_strand_id
1 'polypeptide(L)' 'MALDIPELSPREFAVRFTDTKGCFVSESSVYRLLKAHDLISSPAFIVMKAASEFRDKTTAINKMWQTDFTYFKIIGWG' A
#
# COMPACT_ATOMS: atom_id res chain seq x y z
N MET A 1 16.00 -11.48 12.34
CA MET A 1 15.89 -10.73 11.07
C MET A 1 14.79 -9.68 11.11
N ALA A 2 13.53 -10.02 11.41
CA ALA A 2 12.47 -9.01 11.56
C ALA A 2 12.59 -8.21 12.88
N LEU A 3 12.91 -8.90 13.98
CA LEU A 3 13.14 -8.29 15.29
C LEU A 3 14.41 -7.42 15.36
N ASP A 4 15.33 -7.59 14.42
CA ASP A 4 16.59 -6.82 14.37
C ASP A 4 16.39 -5.46 13.70
N ILE A 5 15.32 -5.30 12.90
CA ILE A 5 15.05 -4.10 12.10
C ILE A 5 13.53 -3.84 12.02
N PRO A 6 12.89 -3.45 13.14
CA PRO A 6 11.43 -3.28 13.23
C PRO A 6 10.89 -2.09 12.41
N GLU A 7 11.77 -1.21 11.95
CA GLU A 7 11.47 -0.01 11.17
C GLU A 7 11.09 -0.32 9.71
N LEU A 8 11.48 -1.49 9.19
CA LEU A 8 11.26 -1.84 7.78
C LEU A 8 9.78 -2.13 7.51
N SER A 9 9.27 -1.55 6.41
CA SER A 9 7.97 -1.93 5.90
C SER A 9 7.94 -3.40 5.42
N PRO A 10 6.77 -4.05 5.37
CA PRO A 10 6.62 -5.40 4.82
C PRO A 10 7.21 -5.56 3.41
N ARG A 11 7.16 -4.50 2.60
CA ARG A 11 7.72 -4.47 1.25
C ARG A 11 9.24 -4.47 1.26
N GLU A 12 9.85 -3.58 2.04
CA GLU A 12 11.31 -3.51 2.15
C GLU A 12 11.87 -4.79 2.77
N PHE A 13 11.16 -5.38 3.72
CA PHE A 13 11.52 -6.66 4.30
C PHE A 13 11.48 -7.81 3.28
N ALA A 14 10.45 -7.86 2.43
CA ALA A 14 10.34 -8.84 1.34
C ALA A 14 11.49 -8.72 0.32
N VAL A 15 11.84 -7.51 -0.10
CA VAL A 15 12.95 -7.25 -1.03
C VAL A 15 14.27 -7.69 -0.40
N ARG A 16 14.56 -7.25 0.82
CA ARG A 16 15.81 -7.57 1.51
C ARG A 16 15.95 -9.07 1.80
N PHE A 17 14.85 -9.75 2.11
CA PHE A 17 14.84 -11.20 2.28
C PHE A 17 15.18 -11.90 0.96
N THR A 18 14.62 -11.44 -0.16
CA THR A 18 14.92 -11.97 -1.49
C THR A 18 16.40 -11.78 -1.84
N ASP A 19 16.94 -10.58 -1.63
CA ASP A 19 18.34 -10.26 -1.94
C ASP A 19 19.34 -11.01 -1.03
N THR A 20 19.00 -11.22 0.24
CA THR A 20 19.93 -11.84 1.22
C THR A 20 19.85 -13.37 1.23
N LYS A 21 18.67 -13.95 0.95
CA LYS A 21 18.42 -15.39 1.07
C LYS A 21 18.18 -16.09 -0.27
N GLY A 22 18.08 -15.35 -1.36
CA GLY A 22 17.81 -15.91 -2.69
C GLY A 22 16.44 -16.57 -2.81
N CYS A 23 15.54 -16.32 -1.87
CA CYS A 23 14.20 -16.90 -1.83
C CYS A 23 13.17 -15.78 -1.98
N PHE A 24 12.34 -15.88 -3.02
CA PHE A 24 11.27 -14.92 -3.27
C PHE A 24 10.15 -15.08 -2.23
N VAL A 25 9.82 -13.98 -1.56
CA VAL A 25 8.65 -13.88 -0.67
C VAL A 25 7.88 -12.63 -1.04
N SER A 26 6.56 -12.73 -1.21
CA SER A 26 5.73 -11.56 -1.51
C SER A 26 5.55 -10.66 -0.30
N GLU A 27 5.39 -9.35 -0.53
CA GLU A 27 5.03 -8.38 0.51
C GLU A 27 3.79 -8.82 1.30
N SER A 28 2.77 -9.34 0.62
CA SER A 28 1.54 -9.84 1.25
C SER A 28 1.77 -11.02 2.20
N SER A 29 2.74 -11.89 1.88
CA SER A 29 3.10 -13.02 2.73
C SER A 29 3.87 -12.55 3.97
N VAL A 30 4.81 -11.61 3.78
CA VAL A 30 5.51 -10.95 4.89
C VAL A 30 4.52 -10.24 5.81
N TYR A 31 3.60 -9.44 5.25
CA TYR A 31 2.57 -8.75 5.99
C TYR A 31 1.73 -9.73 6.82
N ARG A 32 1.26 -10.83 6.23
CA ARG A 32 0.48 -11.85 6.96
C ARG A 32 1.27 -12.49 8.11
N LEU A 33 2.54 -12.81 7.89
CA LEU A 33 3.42 -13.39 8.91
C LEU A 33 3.66 -12.39 10.06
N LEU A 34 4.03 -11.15 9.74
CA LEU A 34 4.22 -10.10 10.75
C LEU A 34 2.93 -9.83 11.52
N LYS A 35 1.77 -9.84 10.86
CA LYS A 35 0.46 -9.69 11.50
C LYS A 35 0.14 -10.83 12.46
N ALA A 36 0.42 -12.07 12.05
CA ALA A 36 0.14 -13.26 12.86
C ALA A 36 1.02 -13.34 14.13
N HIS A 37 2.16 -12.66 14.13
CA HIS A 37 3.07 -12.57 15.27
C HIS A 37 2.93 -11.25 16.06
N ASP A 38 1.90 -10.44 15.77
CA ASP A 38 1.70 -9.10 16.38
C ASP A 38 2.91 -8.15 16.24
N LEU A 39 3.70 -8.33 15.17
CA LEU A 39 4.91 -7.56 14.86
C LEU A 39 4.66 -6.41 13.86
N ILE A 40 3.41 -6.15 13.48
CA ILE A 40 3.08 -4.98 12.68
C ILE A 40 2.95 -3.79 13.63
N SER A 41 3.94 -2.90 13.61
CA SER A 41 3.75 -1.52 14.06
C SER A 41 2.51 -0.96 13.38
N SER A 42 1.57 -0.44 14.19
CA SER A 42 0.30 0.18 13.79
C SER A 42 0.34 0.70 12.34
N PRO A 43 -0.64 0.35 11.48
CA PRO A 43 -0.51 0.46 10.04
C PRO A 43 0.09 1.80 9.62
N ALA A 44 1.31 1.77 9.06
CA ALA A 44 1.99 2.93 8.48
C ALA A 44 1.31 3.39 7.16
N PHE A 45 0.06 3.00 6.94
CA PHE A 45 -0.78 3.56 5.90
C PHE A 45 -1.98 4.20 6.58
N ILE A 46 -2.05 5.53 6.47
CA ILE A 46 -3.29 6.24 6.74
C ILE A 46 -4.24 5.80 5.62
N VAL A 47 -5.25 5.01 5.96
CA VAL A 47 -6.37 4.78 5.04
C VAL A 47 -6.99 6.15 4.79
N MET A 48 -6.80 6.70 3.59
CA MET A 48 -7.46 7.93 3.17
C MET A 48 -8.96 7.65 3.17
N LYS A 49 -9.64 8.07 4.24
CA LYS A 49 -11.09 7.99 4.34
C LYS A 49 -11.69 9.09 3.47
N ALA A 50 -12.74 8.76 2.73
CA ALA A 50 -13.52 9.77 2.03
C ALA A 50 -14.05 10.80 3.04
N ALA A 51 -13.91 12.08 2.70
CA ALA A 51 -14.54 13.16 3.46
C ALA A 51 -16.06 13.10 3.26
N SER A 52 -16.83 13.59 4.24
CA SER A 52 -18.30 13.71 4.12
C SER A 52 -18.71 14.78 3.09
N GLU A 53 -17.84 15.75 2.82
CA GLU A 53 -18.08 16.82 1.85
C GLU A 53 -16.75 17.36 1.28
N PHE A 54 -16.84 18.06 0.15
CA PHE A 54 -15.73 18.82 -0.40
C PHE A 54 -15.38 19.98 0.55
N ARG A 55 -14.08 20.15 0.84
CA ARG A 55 -13.58 21.29 1.62
C ARG A 55 -13.91 22.62 0.93
N ASP A 56 -13.68 22.69 -0.37
CA ASP A 56 -13.97 23.85 -1.19
C ASP A 56 -15.26 23.63 -1.98
N LYS A 57 -16.31 24.38 -1.64
CA LYS A 57 -17.63 24.28 -2.28
C LYS A 57 -17.69 25.14 -3.54
N THR A 58 -18.32 24.62 -4.58
CA THR A 58 -18.57 25.39 -5.81
C THR A 58 -19.77 26.31 -5.60
N THR A 59 -19.68 27.55 -6.10
CA THR A 59 -20.78 28.53 -6.03
C THR A 59 -21.47 28.79 -7.37
N ALA A 60 -20.98 28.15 -8.45
CA ALA A 60 -21.56 28.22 -9.79
C ALA A 60 -21.18 26.97 -10.61
N ILE A 61 -21.85 26.79 -11.74
CA ILE A 61 -21.61 25.70 -12.70
C ILE A 61 -20.19 25.84 -13.28
N ASN A 62 -19.54 24.71 -13.62
CA ASN A 62 -18.21 24.61 -14.24
C ASN A 62 -17.01 25.09 -13.40
N LYS A 63 -17.13 25.11 -12.07
CA LYS A 63 -16.01 25.42 -11.16
C LYS A 63 -15.15 24.22 -10.77
N MET A 64 -15.53 23.01 -11.17
CA MET A 64 -14.81 21.77 -10.88
C MET A 64 -14.93 20.82 -12.07
N TRP A 65 -13.84 20.13 -12.40
CA TRP A 65 -13.77 19.12 -13.44
C TRP A 65 -13.27 17.83 -12.82
N GLN A 66 -14.00 16.73 -13.01
CA GLN A 66 -13.57 15.42 -12.56
C GLN A 66 -12.60 14.84 -13.58
N THR A 67 -11.46 14.35 -13.12
CA THR A 67 -10.55 13.52 -13.91
C THR A 67 -10.36 12.24 -13.14
N ASP A 68 -10.57 11.12 -13.81
CA ASP A 68 -10.42 9.79 -13.21
C ASP A 68 -9.47 8.95 -14.06
N PHE A 69 -8.80 8.01 -13.41
CA PHE A 69 -7.91 7.06 -14.05
C PHE A 69 -8.34 5.65 -13.65
N THR A 70 -8.43 4.77 -14.64
CA THR A 70 -8.75 3.35 -14.42
C THR A 70 -7.58 2.49 -14.88
N TYR A 71 -7.18 1.56 -14.03
CA TYR A 71 -6.20 0.53 -14.39
C TYR A 71 -6.91 -0.61 -15.13
N PHE A 72 -6.55 -0.81 -16.39
CA PHE A 72 -6.96 -2.01 -17.12
C PHE A 72 -5.92 -3.10 -16.91
N LYS A 73 -6.35 -4.21 -16.29
CA LYS A 73 -5.55 -5.43 -16.26
C LYS A 73 -5.74 -6.16 -17.58
N ILE A 74 -4.81 -5.95 -18.51
CA ILE A 74 -4.77 -6.70 -19.77
C ILE A 74 -4.08 -8.04 -19.52
N ILE A 75 -4.72 -9.14 -19.92
CA ILE A 75 -4.17 -10.49 -19.87
C ILE A 75 -3.93 -10.95 -21.31
N GLY A 76 -2.73 -11.46 -21.61
CA GLY A 76 -2.38 -11.95 -22.95
C GLY A 76 -2.02 -10.87 -23.96
N TRP A 77 -1.36 -9.80 -23.54
CA TRP A 77 -0.83 -8.80 -24.47
C TRP A 77 0.42 -9.34 -25.17
N GLY A 78 0.27 -9.70 -26.44
CA GLY A 78 1.29 -10.32 -27.29
C GLY A 78 0.67 -11.24 -28.32
#